data_AF-A0AA40Y4A2-F1
#
_entry.id   AF-A0AA40Y4A2-F1
#
_cell.length_a   1.000
_cell.length_b   1.000
_cell.length_c   1.000
_cell.angle_alpha   90.00
_cell.angle_beta   90.00
_cell.angle_gamma   90.00
#
_symmetry.space_group_name_H-M   'P 1'
#
loop_
_entity.id
_entity.type
_entity.pdbx_description
1 polymer ?
#
loop_
_entity_poly.entity_id
_entity_poly.type
_entity_poly.pdbx_seq_one_letter_code
_entity_poly.pdbx_strand_id
1 'polypeptide(L)'
;MDTPSDTGTHAGVEAELTAHLGYIKALEYGLRAAIAAHPAAGAMSLLWAQMLPEISDHHASTGHVAFNAALQRGLRTIGAQIDEAARVAPFDPVA
;
A
#
# COMPACT_ATOMS: atom_id res chain seq x y z
N MET A 1 -30.07 -13.92 -32.49
CA MET A 1 -29.59 -14.77 -31.40
C MET A 1 -28.61 -13.93 -30.63
N ASP A 2 -29.14 -13.00 -29.83
CA ASP A 2 -28.36 -12.10 -29.00
C ASP A 2 -28.03 -12.83 -27.71
N THR A 3 -26.76 -12.86 -27.33
CA THR A 3 -26.30 -13.40 -26.05
C THR A 3 -26.25 -12.27 -25.03
N PRO A 4 -27.18 -12.20 -24.05
CA PRO A 4 -27.07 -11.26 -22.95
C PRO A 4 -26.24 -11.91 -21.83
N SER A 5 -24.92 -11.70 -21.76
CA SER A 5 -24.13 -12.23 -20.61
C SER A 5 -22.86 -11.47 -20.23
N ASP A 6 -22.36 -10.50 -21.00
CA ASP A 6 -21.01 -9.96 -20.75
C ASP A 6 -20.98 -8.72 -19.83
N THR A 7 -21.99 -7.85 -19.91
CA THR A 7 -22.04 -6.58 -19.15
C THR A 7 -22.24 -6.77 -17.65
N GLY A 8 -22.96 -7.82 -17.22
CA GLY A 8 -23.18 -8.10 -15.79
C GLY A 8 -21.93 -8.56 -15.05
N THR A 9 -21.05 -9.29 -15.74
CA THR A 9 -19.80 -9.83 -15.18
C THR A 9 -18.76 -8.72 -15.02
N HIS A 10 -18.65 -7.82 -16.01
CA HIS A 10 -17.72 -6.69 -15.94
C HIS A 10 -18.08 -5.71 -14.81
N ALA A 11 -19.37 -5.37 -14.67
CA ALA A 11 -19.85 -4.52 -13.58
C ALA A 11 -19.60 -5.13 -12.19
N GLY A 12 -19.71 -6.46 -12.06
CA GLY A 12 -19.38 -7.18 -10.82
C GLY A 12 -17.89 -7.08 -10.46
N VAL A 13 -17.01 -7.29 -11.45
CA VAL A 13 -15.55 -7.17 -11.28
C VAL A 13 -15.14 -5.74 -10.92
N GLU A 14 -15.72 -4.73 -11.58
CA GLU A 14 -15.43 -3.33 -11.26
C GLU A 14 -15.88 -2.94 -9.85
N ALA A 15 -17.05 -3.40 -9.42
CA ALA A 15 -17.56 -3.18 -8.06
C ALA A 15 -16.66 -3.84 -7.01
N GLU A 16 -16.24 -5.09 -7.26
CA GLU A 16 -15.33 -5.81 -6.38
C GLU A 16 -13.96 -5.15 -6.29
N LEU A 17 -13.39 -4.71 -7.42
CA LEU A 17 -12.12 -3.98 -7.45
C LEU A 17 -12.22 -2.67 -6.66
N THR A 18 -13.32 -1.93 -6.86
CA THR A 18 -13.57 -0.67 -6.14
C THR A 18 -13.63 -0.89 -4.62
N ALA A 19 -14.31 -1.97 -4.18
CA ALA A 19 -14.37 -2.34 -2.77
C ALA A 19 -12.98 -2.68 -2.21
N HIS A 20 -12.19 -3.48 -2.92
CA HIS A 20 -10.81 -3.81 -2.53
C HIS A 20 -9.92 -2.58 -2.43
N LEU A 21 -10.01 -1.64 -3.38
CA LEU A 21 -9.28 -0.37 -3.32
C LEU A 21 -9.71 0.47 -2.10
N GLY A 22 -10.99 0.48 -1.78
CA GLY A 22 -11.53 1.10 -0.57
C GLY A 22 -10.95 0.50 0.71
N TYR A 23 -10.89 -0.83 0.81
CA TYR A 23 -10.30 -1.52 1.96
C TYR A 23 -8.80 -1.24 2.12
N ILE A 24 -8.04 -1.25 1.02
CA ILE A 24 -6.61 -0.91 1.03
C ILE A 24 -6.42 0.52 1.54
N LYS A 25 -7.26 1.47 1.10
CA LYS A 25 -7.17 2.85 1.58
C LYS A 25 -7.54 2.99 3.05
N ALA A 26 -8.57 2.30 3.52
CA ALA A 26 -8.92 2.29 4.94
C ALA A 26 -7.77 1.75 5.80
N LEU A 27 -7.13 0.66 5.37
CA LEU A 27 -5.94 0.10 6.03
C LEU A 27 -4.77 1.09 6.07
N GLU A 28 -4.50 1.75 4.94
CA GLU A 28 -3.46 2.78 4.83
C GLU A 28 -3.69 3.93 5.84
N TYR A 29 -4.91 4.45 5.93
CA TYR A 29 -5.25 5.51 6.88
C TYR A 29 -5.19 5.03 8.34
N GLY A 30 -5.69 3.83 8.62
CA GLY A 30 -5.63 3.24 9.96
C GLY A 30 -4.19 3.05 10.43
N LEU A 31 -3.31 2.58 9.56
CA LEU A 31 -1.89 2.43 9.87
C LEU A 31 -1.21 3.78 10.11
N ARG A 32 -1.49 4.79 9.27
CA ARG A 32 -0.95 6.14 9.50
C ARG A 32 -1.38 6.71 10.85
N ALA A 33 -2.64 6.53 11.22
CA ALA A 33 -3.14 6.95 12.53
C ALA A 33 -2.44 6.20 13.67
N ALA A 34 -2.24 4.89 13.53
CA ALA A 34 -1.53 4.08 14.53
C ALA A 34 -0.06 4.49 14.69
N ILE A 35 0.66 4.73 13.59
CA ILE A 35 2.05 5.21 13.62
C ILE A 35 2.13 6.59 14.28
N ALA A 36 1.24 7.52 13.89
CA ALA A 36 1.23 8.88 14.43
C ALA A 36 0.92 8.92 15.93
N ALA A 37 0.08 8.01 16.44
CA ALA A 37 -0.25 7.90 17.85
C ALA A 37 0.81 7.15 18.69
N HIS A 38 1.82 6.53 18.05
CA HIS A 38 2.79 5.69 18.75
C HIS A 38 3.89 6.53 19.41
N PRO A 39 4.28 6.27 20.68
CA PRO A 39 5.35 7.02 21.36
C PRO A 39 6.70 7.00 20.64
N ALA A 40 6.94 5.97 19.83
CA ALA A 40 8.13 5.83 18.99
C ALA A 40 7.75 5.77 17.50
N ALA A 41 7.01 6.79 17.01
CA ALA A 41 6.49 6.84 15.64
C ALA A 41 7.58 6.59 14.57
N GLY A 42 8.78 7.16 14.73
CA GLY A 42 9.89 6.97 13.79
C GLY A 42 10.38 5.52 13.73
N ALA A 43 10.52 4.85 14.88
CA ALA A 43 10.92 3.45 14.94
C ALA A 43 9.84 2.51 14.38
N MET A 44 8.56 2.82 14.66
CA MET A 44 7.42 2.07 14.09
C MET A 44 7.36 2.22 12.56
N SER A 45 7.59 3.43 12.04
CA SER A 45 7.64 3.68 10.60
C SER A 45 8.79 2.93 9.92
N LEU A 46 9.98 2.90 10.54
CA LEU A 46 11.13 2.17 10.04
C LEU A 46 10.88 0.66 10.02
N LEU A 47 10.33 0.11 11.10
CA LEU A 47 9.97 -1.31 11.20
C LEU A 47 8.94 -1.69 10.13
N TRP A 48 7.91 -0.86 9.94
CA TRP A 48 6.92 -1.07 8.88
C TRP A 48 7.58 -1.11 7.48
N ALA A 49 8.46 -0.16 7.17
CA ALA A 49 9.18 -0.13 5.90
C ALA A 49 10.04 -1.39 5.67
N GLN A 50 10.64 -1.94 6.74
CA GLN A 50 11.44 -3.17 6.69
C GLN A 50 10.61 -4.45 6.49
N MET A 51 9.35 -4.47 6.91
CA MET A 51 8.45 -5.62 6.73
C MET A 51 7.84 -5.69 5.32
N LEU A 52 7.71 -4.56 4.62
CA LEU A 52 7.09 -4.50 3.28
C LEU A 52 7.72 -5.47 2.26
N PRO A 53 9.05 -5.63 2.17
CA PRO A 53 9.67 -6.63 1.31
C PRO A 53 9.24 -8.06 1.64
N GLU A 54 9.24 -8.46 2.92
CA GLU A 54 8.84 -9.82 3.32
C GLU A 54 7.36 -10.08 3.03
N ILE A 55 6.50 -9.10 3.30
CA ILE A 55 5.07 -9.17 2.95
C ILE A 55 4.90 -9.32 1.44
N SER A 56 5.68 -8.57 0.67
CA SER A 56 5.65 -8.64 -0.79
C SER A 56 6.15 -9.98 -1.32
N ASP A 57 7.21 -10.54 -0.74
CA ASP A 57 7.78 -11.83 -1.14
C ASP A 57 6.85 -12.99 -0.76
N HIS A 58 6.17 -12.89 0.38
CA HIS A 58 5.14 -13.85 0.77
C HIS A 58 3.99 -13.91 -0.26
N HIS A 59 3.51 -12.75 -0.71
CA HIS A 59 2.45 -12.66 -1.71
C HIS A 59 2.94 -12.91 -3.15
N ALA A 60 4.25 -12.80 -3.40
CA ALA A 60 4.85 -13.14 -4.70
C ALA A 60 4.58 -14.61 -5.09
N SER A 61 4.44 -15.49 -4.10
CA SER A 61 4.28 -16.95 -4.28
C SER A 61 2.83 -17.41 -4.54
N THR A 62 1.82 -16.56 -4.28
CA THR A 62 0.40 -16.98 -4.25
C THR A 62 -0.40 -16.61 -5.51
N GLY A 63 0.15 -15.86 -6.46
CA GLY A 63 -0.45 -15.71 -7.79
C GLY A 63 -0.20 -14.38 -8.50
N HIS A 64 -0.20 -14.44 -9.84
CA HIS A 64 -0.05 -13.36 -10.82
C HIS A 64 1.23 -12.52 -10.72
N VAL A 65 2.29 -13.01 -11.36
CA VAL A 65 3.61 -12.36 -11.52
C VAL A 65 3.51 -10.86 -11.87
N ALA A 66 2.55 -10.46 -12.71
CA ALA A 66 2.33 -9.07 -13.09
C ALA A 66 1.80 -8.20 -11.94
N PHE A 67 0.87 -8.72 -11.13
CA PHE A 67 0.36 -8.03 -9.95
C PHE A 67 1.47 -7.85 -8.90
N ASN A 68 2.25 -8.90 -8.65
CA ASN A 68 3.35 -8.84 -7.69
C ASN A 68 4.46 -7.88 -8.12
N ALA A 69 4.80 -7.86 -9.41
CA ALA A 69 5.75 -6.88 -9.95
C ALA A 69 5.25 -5.44 -9.83
N ALA A 70 3.96 -5.21 -10.09
CA ALA A 70 3.34 -3.89 -9.94
C ALA A 70 3.28 -3.46 -8.45
N LEU A 71 2.92 -4.38 -7.55
CA LEU A 71 2.88 -4.15 -6.10
C LEU A 71 4.28 -3.81 -5.56
N GLN A 72 5.29 -4.61 -5.88
CA GLN A 72 6.69 -4.35 -5.52
C GLN A 72 7.16 -2.98 -6.01
N ARG A 73 6.80 -2.60 -7.24
CA ARG A 73 7.14 -1.29 -7.80
C ARG A 73 6.42 -0.14 -7.09
N GLY A 74 5.14 -0.31 -6.75
CA GLY A 74 4.38 0.67 -5.98
C GLY A 74 4.97 0.90 -4.59
N LEU A 75 5.25 -0.19 -3.86
CA LEU A 75 5.85 -0.13 -2.52
C LEU A 75 7.22 0.57 -2.54
N ARG A 76 8.08 0.26 -3.52
CA ARG A 76 9.38 0.93 -3.68
C ARG A 76 9.25 2.42 -3.96
N THR A 77 8.25 2.81 -4.75
CA THR A 77 7.98 4.23 -5.07
C THR A 77 7.52 5.00 -3.83
N ILE A 78 6.60 4.42 -3.06
CA ILE A 78 6.12 5.01 -1.81
C ILE A 78 7.26 5.14 -0.80
N GLY A 79 8.09 4.10 -0.64
CA GLY A 79 9.27 4.15 0.24
C GLY A 79 10.23 5.28 -0.12
N ALA A 80 10.55 5.44 -1.41
CA ALA A 80 11.41 6.53 -1.88
C ALA A 80 10.82 7.92 -1.63
N GLN A 81 9.50 8.08 -1.75
CA GLN A 81 8.82 9.35 -1.46
C GLN A 81 8.81 9.68 0.03
N ILE A 82 8.65 8.68 0.90
CA ILE A 82 8.71 8.84 2.36
C ILE A 82 10.14 9.23 2.78
N ASP A 83 11.16 8.56 2.25
CA ASP A 83 12.57 8.88 2.53
C ASP A 83 12.94 10.29 2.07
N GLU A 84 12.46 10.71 0.90
CA GLU A 84 12.68 12.06 0.40
C GLU A 84 11.97 13.10 1.29
N ALA A 85 10.70 12.86 1.64
CA ALA A 85 9.97 13.74 2.55
C ALA A 85 10.62 13.85 3.93
N ALA A 86 11.17 12.75 4.45
CA ALA A 86 11.91 12.72 5.71
C ALA A 86 13.25 13.45 5.63
N ARG A 87 13.91 13.48 4.47
CA ARG A 87 15.19 14.18 4.23
C ARG A 87 15.01 15.69 4.05
N VAL A 88 13.84 16.12 3.58
CA VAL A 88 13.49 17.54 3.39
C VAL A 88 13.03 18.20 4.70
N ALA A 89 12.67 17.44 5.73
CA ALA A 89 12.37 18.00 7.05
C ALA A 89 13.65 18.58 7.69
N PRO A 90 13.74 19.89 7.94
CA PRO A 90 14.87 20.46 8.67
C PRO A 90 14.84 19.94 10.11
N PHE A 91 15.93 19.30 10.54
CA PHE A 91 16.20 19.14 11.95
C PHE A 91 16.53 20.53 12.49
N ASP A 92 15.58 21.15 13.20
CA ASP A 92 15.81 22.39 13.93
C ASP A 92 16.08 22.00 15.40
N PRO A 93 17.36 21.85 15.82
CA PRO A 93 17.66 21.62 17.22
C PRO A 93 17.54 22.97 17.93
N VAL A 94 16.38 23.23 18.54
CA VAL A 94 16.24 24.38 19.43
C VAL A 94 17.10 24.12 20.68
N ALA A 95 18.01 25.08 20.89
CA ALA A 95 18.97 25.22 21.99
C ALA A 95 18.32 25.48 23.35
#